data_AF-A0A498KUH7-F1
#
_entry.id   AF-A0A498KUH7-F1
#
_cell.length_a   1.000
_cell.length_b   1.000
_cell.length_c   1.000
_cell.angle_alpha   90.00
_cell.angle_beta   90.00
_cell.angle_gamma   90.00
#
_symmetry.space_group_name_H-M   'P 1'
#
loop_
_entity.id
_entity.type
_entity.pdbx_description
1 polymer ?
#
loop_
_entity_poly.entity_id
_entity_poly.type
_entity_poly.pdbx_seq_one_letter_code
_entity_poly.pdbx_strand_id
1 'polypeptide(L)'
;MADHSDASPLIPPKQITEPSEIDLEAGPGEQIQCRICLESDGRDFIAPCKCKGTSKYVHRECLDHWRAVKEGFAFAHCTTCKAPYHLRVHVVADRKWRTLKFRFFVTRDIIFIFLAVQLVGDYFIGLFGLFNRWFPAILASSCMGF
;
A
#
# COMPACT_ATOMS: atom_id res chain seq x y z
N MET A 1 -7.83 49.42 -31.46
CA MET A 1 -8.31 48.04 -31.60
C MET A 1 -7.32 47.26 -32.45
N ALA A 2 -6.70 46.21 -31.91
CA ALA A 2 -6.30 44.95 -32.58
C ALA A 2 -5.28 44.22 -31.68
N ASP A 3 -5.79 43.24 -30.93
CA ASP A 3 -5.04 42.10 -30.36
C ASP A 3 -4.45 41.22 -31.48
N HIS A 4 -3.40 40.46 -31.18
CA HIS A 4 -3.24 39.02 -31.46
C HIS A 4 -1.76 38.56 -31.49
N SER A 5 -1.43 37.64 -30.58
CA SER A 5 -0.90 36.27 -30.86
C SER A 5 0.42 36.12 -31.65
N ASP A 6 1.34 35.19 -31.40
CA ASP A 6 1.44 34.01 -30.55
C ASP A 6 2.87 33.45 -30.66
N ALA A 7 3.18 32.48 -29.80
CA ALA A 7 4.10 31.36 -30.04
C ALA A 7 5.63 31.60 -30.11
N SER A 8 6.28 31.28 -28.99
CA SER A 8 7.65 30.76 -28.92
C SER A 8 7.83 29.45 -29.69
N PRO A 9 9.00 29.20 -30.31
CA PRO A 9 9.48 27.83 -30.55
C PRO A 9 10.61 27.50 -29.56
N LEU A 10 10.31 26.62 -28.61
CA LEU A 10 11.31 26.00 -27.73
C LEU A 10 11.83 24.71 -28.39
N ILE A 11 13.13 24.64 -28.66
CA ILE A 11 13.87 23.39 -28.90
C ILE A 11 14.83 23.18 -27.71
N PRO A 12 14.97 21.94 -27.19
CA PRO A 12 15.57 21.68 -25.89
C PRO A 12 17.07 21.31 -25.98
N PRO A 13 17.85 21.58 -24.92
CA PRO A 13 19.00 20.73 -24.58
C PRO A 13 18.81 20.15 -23.17
N LYS A 14 18.67 18.82 -23.04
CA LYS A 14 19.73 17.83 -22.78
C LYS A 14 20.45 17.97 -21.42
N GLN A 15 20.05 17.05 -20.53
CA GLN A 15 20.87 16.15 -19.71
C GLN A 15 22.00 16.72 -18.82
N ILE A 16 21.77 16.60 -17.51
CA ILE A 16 22.64 15.97 -16.48
C ILE A 16 24.13 15.96 -16.80
N THR A 17 24.93 16.75 -16.08
CA THR A 17 26.29 16.35 -15.67
C THR A 17 26.59 16.97 -14.29
N GLU A 18 27.23 16.16 -13.48
CA GLU A 18 27.56 16.28 -12.05
C GLU A 18 28.58 17.41 -11.71
N PRO A 19 28.86 17.64 -10.41
CA PRO A 19 29.27 18.91 -9.82
C PRO A 19 30.78 19.08 -9.79
N SER A 20 31.24 20.31 -10.04
CA SER A 20 32.53 20.77 -9.52
C SER A 20 32.64 22.30 -9.66
N GLU A 21 33.08 22.90 -8.57
CA GLU A 21 33.69 24.24 -8.48
C GLU A 21 32.75 25.44 -8.25
N ILE A 22 32.64 25.77 -6.94
CA ILE A 22 32.76 27.12 -6.37
C ILE A 22 32.71 28.29 -7.35
N ASP A 23 31.59 29.01 -7.34
CA ASP A 23 31.58 30.46 -7.46
C ASP A 23 30.55 31.04 -6.48
N LEU A 24 31.05 31.91 -5.61
CA LEU A 24 30.27 32.77 -4.73
C LEU A 24 29.63 33.87 -5.60
N GLU A 25 28.44 34.35 -5.18
CA GLU A 25 27.71 35.50 -5.76
C GLU A 25 26.65 35.21 -6.86
N ALA A 26 25.64 34.40 -6.54
CA ALA A 26 24.27 34.62 -7.01
C ALA A 26 23.32 33.89 -6.05
N GLY A 27 22.35 34.62 -5.47
CA GLY A 27 21.54 34.16 -4.33
C GLY A 27 21.09 32.69 -4.46
N PRO A 28 21.28 31.84 -3.43
CA PRO A 28 21.03 30.43 -3.56
C PRO A 28 19.54 30.25 -3.87
N GLY A 29 19.24 29.88 -5.12
CA GLY A 29 17.97 29.27 -5.47
C GLY A 29 17.76 28.18 -4.44
N GLU A 30 16.77 28.40 -3.57
CA GLU A 30 16.55 27.74 -2.28
C GLU A 30 16.71 26.23 -2.44
N GLN A 31 17.93 25.71 -2.25
CA GLN A 31 18.21 24.29 -2.42
C GLN A 31 17.51 23.59 -1.26
N ILE A 32 16.39 22.95 -1.57
CA ILE A 32 15.59 22.24 -0.59
C ILE A 32 16.42 21.06 -0.09
N GLN A 33 16.78 21.10 1.19
CA GLN A 33 17.58 20.08 1.85
C GLN A 33 16.72 19.32 2.87
N CYS A 34 16.90 18.00 2.97
CA CYS A 34 16.23 17.23 3.99
C CYS A 34 16.78 17.60 5.37
N ARG A 35 15.93 18.00 6.32
CA ARG A 35 16.37 18.35 7.69
C ARG A 35 16.91 17.19 8.53
N ILE A 36 16.74 15.94 8.08
CA ILE A 36 17.11 14.73 8.82
C ILE A 36 18.48 14.23 8.38
N CYS A 37 18.69 14.03 7.07
CA CYS A 37 19.98 13.58 6.52
C CYS A 37 20.87 14.72 6.03
N LEU A 38 20.36 15.95 5.94
CA LEU A 38 21.08 17.12 5.42
C LEU A 38 21.57 16.92 3.97
N GLU A 39 20.83 16.19 3.16
CA GLU A 39 21.12 16.00 1.74
C GLU A 39 20.03 16.68 0.90
N SER A 40 20.45 17.26 -0.24
CA SER A 40 19.57 17.83 -1.29
C SER A 40 19.29 16.84 -2.42
N ASP A 41 19.89 15.64 -2.36
CA ASP A 41 19.75 14.59 -3.36
C ASP A 41 18.51 13.74 -3.09
N GLY A 42 17.43 14.04 -3.81
CA GLY A 42 16.20 13.25 -3.72
C GLY A 42 15.06 13.87 -4.52
N ARG A 43 14.28 13.04 -5.21
CA ARG A 43 13.04 13.49 -5.88
C ARG A 43 11.80 13.43 -4.97
N ASP A 44 11.95 12.88 -3.77
CA ASP A 44 10.85 12.53 -2.87
C ASP A 44 10.82 13.40 -1.58
N PHE A 45 10.98 14.70 -1.74
CA PHE A 45 10.77 15.66 -0.66
C PHE A 45 9.28 15.83 -0.33
N ILE A 46 8.94 15.66 0.94
CA ILE A 46 7.59 15.90 1.47
C ILE A 46 7.64 17.00 2.53
N ALA A 47 6.55 17.78 2.62
CA ALA A 47 6.37 18.81 3.65
C ALA A 47 5.27 18.38 4.62
N PRO A 48 5.59 17.57 5.65
CA PRO A 48 4.57 16.98 6.53
C PRO A 48 4.06 17.97 7.59
N CYS A 49 4.73 19.11 7.81
CA CYS A 49 4.39 20.10 8.83
C CYS A 49 4.23 21.52 8.25
N LYS A 50 3.57 22.40 9.01
CA LYS A 50 3.47 23.84 8.74
C LYS A 50 4.74 24.63 9.12
N CYS A 51 5.90 23.97 9.10
CA CYS A 51 7.17 24.63 9.41
C CYS A 51 7.49 25.67 8.32
N LYS A 52 8.17 26.77 8.69
CA LYS A 52 8.52 27.85 7.74
C LYS A 52 9.92 27.63 7.14
N GLY A 53 10.12 28.09 5.90
CA GLY A 53 11.39 27.97 5.15
C GLY A 53 11.71 26.55 4.66
N THR A 54 12.98 26.29 4.37
CA THR A 54 13.53 25.00 3.92
C THR A 54 13.43 23.87 4.96
N SER A 55 13.33 24.23 6.25
CA SER A 55 13.25 23.27 7.38
C SER A 55 11.98 22.39 7.41
N LYS A 56 11.00 22.67 6.53
CA LYS A 56 9.76 21.89 6.40
C LYS A 56 9.91 20.64 5.53
N TYR A 57 10.95 20.58 4.68
CA TYR A 57 11.16 19.51 3.73
C TYR A 57 11.95 18.36 4.33
N VAL A 58 11.46 17.13 4.09
CA VAL A 58 12.12 15.89 4.50
C VAL A 58 11.93 14.83 3.42
N HIS A 59 12.89 13.93 3.26
CA HIS A 59 12.66 12.72 2.46
C HIS A 59 11.59 11.85 3.10
N ARG A 60 10.80 11.18 2.25
CA ARG A 60 9.78 10.22 2.70
C ARG A 60 10.39 9.09 3.52
N GLU A 61 11.51 8.55 3.08
CA GLU A 61 12.23 7.46 3.74
C GLU A 61 12.82 7.90 5.08
N CYS A 62 13.47 9.06 5.13
CA CYS A 62 14.01 9.62 6.37
C CYS A 62 12.90 9.89 7.40
N LEU A 63 11.73 10.37 6.97
CA LEU A 63 10.59 10.57 7.86
C LEU A 63 10.02 9.24 8.36
N ASP A 64 9.88 8.24 7.49
CA ASP A 64 9.37 6.92 7.88
C ASP A 64 10.33 6.20 8.85
N HIS A 65 11.65 6.30 8.62
CA HIS A 65 12.65 5.80 9.55
C HIS A 65 12.62 6.56 10.88
N TRP A 66 12.57 7.90 10.85
CA TRP A 66 12.48 8.72 12.05
C TRP A 66 11.24 8.38 12.90
N ARG A 67 10.10 8.08 12.25
CA ARG A 67 8.86 7.62 12.92
C ARG A 67 8.94 6.20 13.44
N ALA A 68 9.74 5.32 12.82
CA ALA A 68 9.95 3.97 13.30
C ALA A 68 10.85 3.92 14.54
N VAL A 69 11.81 4.84 14.65
CA VAL A 69 12.79 4.88 15.74
C VAL A 69 12.29 5.68 16.96
N LYS A 70 11.39 6.66 16.78
CA LYS A 70 10.86 7.46 17.88
C LYS A 70 9.52 6.91 18.39
N GLU A 71 9.49 6.46 19.65
CA GLU A 71 8.25 6.12 20.36
C GLU A 71 7.48 7.39 20.80
N GLY A 72 6.15 7.38 20.64
CA GLY A 72 5.26 8.38 21.22
C GLY A 72 4.95 9.62 20.35
N PHE A 73 4.83 10.79 20.99
CA PHE A 73 4.27 12.06 20.46
C PHE A 73 4.87 12.53 19.12
N ALA A 74 6.13 12.18 18.85
CA ALA A 74 6.85 12.48 17.60
C ALA A 74 6.39 11.64 16.38
N PHE A 75 5.54 10.62 16.57
CA PHE A 75 4.97 9.82 15.49
C PHE A 75 3.86 10.55 14.73
N ALA A 76 3.14 11.45 15.42
CA ALA A 76 1.97 12.16 14.90
C ALA A 76 2.17 13.68 14.84
N HIS A 77 3.12 14.24 15.61
CA HIS A 77 3.39 15.66 15.67
C HIS A 77 4.83 15.97 15.28
N CYS A 78 5.02 17.12 14.66
CA CYS A 78 6.35 17.64 14.38
C CYS A 78 7.09 18.01 15.67
N THR A 79 8.31 17.52 15.85
CA THR A 79 9.17 17.86 17.00
C THR A 79 9.58 19.34 17.02
N THR A 80 9.58 20.02 15.87
CA THR A 80 10.00 21.43 15.75
C THR A 80 8.86 22.41 15.98
N CYS A 81 7.70 22.20 15.33
CA CYS A 81 6.58 23.15 15.39
C CYS A 81 5.39 22.66 16.22
N LYS A 82 5.45 21.45 16.78
CA LYS A 82 4.39 20.78 17.56
C LYS A 82 3.05 20.60 16.83
N ALA A 83 2.92 21.05 15.59
CA ALA A 83 1.73 20.87 14.78
C ALA A 83 1.58 19.39 14.36
N PRO A 84 0.33 18.88 14.26
CA PRO A 84 0.08 17.54 13.76
C PRO A 84 0.53 17.43 12.29
N TYR A 85 1.13 16.29 11.94
CA TYR A 85 1.59 16.05 10.58
C TYR A 85 0.39 15.97 9.62
N HIS A 86 0.32 16.88 8.65
CA HIS A 86 -0.68 16.91 7.57
C HIS A 86 -0.23 16.02 6.40
N LEU A 87 0.14 14.77 6.68
CA LEU A 87 0.41 13.81 5.62
C LEU A 87 -0.90 13.07 5.34
N ARG A 88 -1.59 13.35 4.22
CA ARG A 88 -2.72 12.51 3.79
C ARG A 88 -2.17 11.10 3.60
N VAL A 89 -2.61 10.22 4.49
CA VAL A 89 -1.93 8.98 4.83
C VAL A 89 -2.16 7.92 3.75
N HIS A 90 -1.39 7.98 2.65
CA HIS A 90 -1.31 6.86 1.71
C HIS A 90 -0.62 5.62 2.32
N VAL A 91 0.26 5.80 3.32
CA VAL A 91 1.02 4.71 3.95
C VAL A 91 0.15 3.74 4.78
N VAL A 92 -0.92 4.24 5.40
CA VAL A 92 -1.88 3.40 6.14
C VAL A 92 -2.80 2.68 5.16
N ALA A 93 -3.17 3.32 4.05
CA ALA A 93 -3.91 2.66 2.98
C ALA A 93 -3.10 1.48 2.41
N ASP A 94 -1.80 1.63 2.16
CA ASP A 94 -0.96 0.56 1.61
C ASP A 94 -0.78 -0.63 2.56
N ARG A 95 -0.61 -0.39 3.87
CA ARG A 95 -0.56 -1.47 4.86
C ARG A 95 -1.91 -2.18 4.96
N LYS A 96 -3.00 -1.41 5.05
CA LYS A 96 -4.36 -1.97 5.12
C LYS A 96 -4.75 -2.73 3.86
N TRP A 97 -4.32 -2.28 2.67
CA TRP A 97 -4.60 -2.92 1.39
C TRP A 97 -3.91 -4.29 1.27
N ARG A 98 -2.66 -4.39 1.70
CA ARG A 98 -1.95 -5.68 1.75
C ARG A 98 -2.58 -6.65 2.76
N THR A 99 -2.90 -6.18 3.96
CA THR A 99 -3.58 -7.01 4.97
C THR A 99 -4.98 -7.43 4.53
N LEU A 100 -5.75 -6.54 3.88
CA LEU A 100 -7.09 -6.84 3.39
C LEU A 100 -7.04 -7.86 2.24
N LYS A 101 -6.08 -7.73 1.31
CA LYS A 101 -5.85 -8.72 0.26
C LYS A 101 -5.58 -10.10 0.85
N PHE A 102 -4.62 -10.21 1.78
CA PHE A 102 -4.30 -11.50 2.40
C PHE A 102 -5.50 -12.09 3.13
N ARG A 103 -6.21 -11.30 3.94
CA ARG A 103 -7.41 -11.75 4.66
C ARG A 103 -8.50 -12.24 3.72
N PHE A 104 -8.76 -11.54 2.62
CA PHE A 104 -9.76 -11.97 1.64
C PHE A 104 -9.40 -13.31 0.99
N PHE A 105 -8.14 -13.48 0.57
CA PHE A 105 -7.69 -14.75 -0.02
C PHE A 105 -7.83 -15.91 0.95
N VAL A 106 -7.39 -15.72 2.21
CA VAL A 106 -7.45 -16.76 3.24
C VAL A 106 -8.90 -17.11 3.59
N THR A 107 -9.77 -16.12 3.80
CA THR A 107 -11.18 -16.39 4.11
C THR A 107 -11.90 -17.09 2.95
N ARG A 108 -11.64 -16.67 1.70
CA ARG A 108 -12.21 -17.32 0.51
C ARG A 108 -11.77 -18.78 0.40
N ASP A 109 -10.48 -19.04 0.58
CA ASP A 109 -9.91 -20.39 0.49
C ASP A 109 -10.49 -21.31 1.58
N ILE A 110 -10.54 -20.83 2.82
CA ILE A 110 -11.15 -21.55 3.95
C ILE A 110 -12.61 -21.90 3.65
N ILE A 111 -13.43 -20.94 3.20
CA ILE A 111 -14.84 -21.18 2.86
C ILE A 111 -14.96 -22.24 1.77
N PHE A 112 -14.12 -22.18 0.73
CA PHE A 112 -14.14 -23.15 -0.36
C PHE A 112 -13.81 -24.57 0.11
N ILE A 113 -12.80 -24.72 0.97
CA ILE A 113 -12.44 -26.01 1.57
C ILE A 113 -13.60 -26.55 2.42
N PHE A 114 -14.22 -25.71 3.26
CA PHE A 114 -15.36 -26.13 4.07
C PHE A 114 -16.55 -26.60 3.22
N LEU A 115 -16.89 -25.87 2.14
CA LEU A 115 -17.96 -26.26 1.23
C LEU A 115 -17.65 -27.58 0.50
N ALA A 116 -16.41 -27.78 0.06
CA ALA A 116 -16.00 -29.02 -0.59
C ALA A 116 -16.13 -30.22 0.37
N VAL A 117 -15.69 -30.06 1.63
CA VAL A 117 -15.82 -31.12 2.65
C VAL A 117 -17.28 -31.42 2.97
N GLN A 118 -18.13 -30.39 3.09
CA GLN A 118 -19.56 -30.56 3.33
C GLN A 118 -20.25 -31.30 2.17
N LEU A 119 -19.99 -30.89 0.92
CA LEU A 119 -20.56 -31.54 -0.26
C LEU A 119 -20.10 -33.00 -0.41
N VAL A 120 -18.83 -33.28 -0.16
CA VAL A 120 -18.31 -34.66 -0.19
C VAL A 120 -18.92 -35.49 0.94
N GLY A 121 -19.02 -34.93 2.15
CA GLY A 121 -19.64 -35.59 3.30
C GLY A 121 -21.11 -35.93 3.04
N ASP A 122 -21.91 -34.95 2.61
CA ASP A 122 -23.34 -35.12 2.30
C ASP A 122 -23.55 -36.11 1.16
N TYR A 123 -22.70 -36.07 0.14
CA TYR A 123 -22.70 -37.05 -0.95
C TYR A 123 -22.42 -38.46 -0.44
N PHE A 124 -21.41 -38.63 0.43
CA PHE A 124 -21.03 -39.94 0.97
C PHE A 124 -22.11 -40.51 1.89
N ILE A 125 -22.70 -39.67 2.76
CA ILE A 125 -23.81 -40.03 3.64
C ILE A 125 -25.06 -40.38 2.82
N GLY A 126 -25.38 -39.58 1.80
CA GLY A 126 -26.49 -39.84 0.89
C GLY A 126 -26.31 -41.14 0.11
N LEU A 127 -25.11 -41.39 -0.40
CA LEU A 127 -24.77 -42.62 -1.13
C LEU A 127 -24.83 -43.86 -0.22
N PHE A 128 -24.25 -43.78 0.98
CA PHE A 128 -24.32 -44.86 1.98
C PHE A 128 -25.75 -45.09 2.48
N GLY A 129 -26.54 -44.03 2.65
CA GLY A 129 -27.95 -44.10 3.00
C GLY A 129 -28.81 -44.74 1.90
N LEU A 130 -28.57 -44.41 0.63
CA LEU A 130 -29.21 -45.05 -0.52
C LEU A 130 -28.78 -46.50 -0.68
N PHE A 131 -27.50 -46.80 -0.48
CA PHE A 131 -26.96 -48.16 -0.49
C PHE A 131 -27.60 -49.03 0.60
N ASN A 132 -27.66 -48.54 1.84
CA ASN A 132 -28.33 -49.24 2.95
C ASN A 132 -29.85 -49.30 2.82
N ARG A 133 -30.49 -48.40 2.04
CA ARG A 133 -31.92 -48.46 1.73
C ARG A 133 -32.23 -49.50 0.66
N TRP A 134 -31.35 -49.69 -0.33
CA TRP A 134 -31.48 -50.66 -1.41
C TRP A 134 -31.06 -52.09 -1.01
N PHE A 135 -30.08 -52.22 -0.11
CA PHE A 135 -29.57 -53.51 0.37
C PHE A 135 -30.66 -54.46 0.94
N PRO A 136 -31.60 -54.01 1.82
CA PRO A 136 -32.67 -54.87 2.30
C PRO A 136 -33.76 -55.15 1.25
N ALA A 137 -33.94 -54.29 0.24
CA ALA A 137 -34.92 -54.53 -0.83
C ALA A 137 -34.50 -55.67 -1.79
N ILE A 138 -33.18 -55.84 -2.00
CA ILE A 138 -32.60 -56.95 -2.77
C ILE A 138 -32.67 -58.27 -1.98
N LEU A 139 -32.40 -58.24 -0.67
CA LEU A 139 -32.53 -59.43 0.19
C LEU A 139 -33.99 -59.89 0.34
N ALA A 140 -34.95 -58.97 0.46
CA ALA A 140 -36.37 -59.31 0.54
C ALA A 140 -36.91 -59.94 -0.75
N SER A 141 -36.43 -59.51 -1.92
CA SER A 141 -36.83 -60.11 -3.21
C SER A 141 -36.29 -61.52 -3.43
N SER A 142 -35.21 -61.91 -2.73
CA SER A 142 -34.66 -63.27 -2.79
C SER A 142 -35.36 -64.27 -1.85
N CYS A 143 -36.14 -63.79 -0.87
CA CYS A 143 -36.86 -64.64 0.08
C CYS A 143 -38.29 -65.02 -0.37
N MET A 144 -38.80 -64.41 -1.45
CA MET A 144 -40.16 -64.61 -1.97
C MET A 144 -40.20 -65.48 -3.23
N GLY A 145 -39.05 -66.04 -3.64
CA GLY A 145 -38.87 -66.86 -4.85
C GLY A 145 -38.52 -68.34 -4.60
N PHE A 146 -38.72 -68.86 -3.39
CA PHE A 146 -38.64 -70.29 -3.08
C PHE A 146 -39.86 -70.74 -2.27
#